data_AF-A0A2M7HDN7-F1
#
_entry.id   AF-A0A2M7HDN7-F1
#
_cell.length_a   1.000
_cell.length_b   1.000
_cell.length_c   1.000
_cell.angle_alpha   90.00
_cell.angle_beta   90.00
_cell.angle_gamma   90.00
#
_symmetry.space_group_name_H-M   'P 1'
#
loop_
_entity.id
_entity.type
_entity.pdbx_description
1 polymer ?
#
loop_
_entity_poly.entity_id
_entity_poly.type
_entity_poly.pdbx_seq_one_letter_code
_entity_poly.pdbx_strand_id
1 'polypeptide(L)'
;MAKKSKPYKPFENIRYCGAKTRTTEQPCKGSAMANGRCRLHGGLSTGRPITTGQWTKQAIEQRKEAAQIIRQIKESIASPV
;
A
#
# COMPACT_ATOMS: atom_id res chain seq x y z
N MET A 1 41.92 4.89 10.96
CA MET A 1 41.24 5.66 12.03
C MET A 1 39.74 5.43 11.94
N ALA A 2 39.13 4.80 12.94
CA ALA A 2 37.68 4.63 12.97
C ALA A 2 37.03 6.01 13.10
N LYS A 3 36.25 6.43 12.09
CA LYS A 3 35.49 7.69 12.16
C LYS A 3 34.46 7.55 13.30
N LYS A 4 34.69 8.20 14.43
CA LYS A 4 33.72 8.29 15.53
C LYS A 4 32.53 9.10 15.03
N SER A 5 31.49 8.44 14.53
CA SER A 5 30.24 9.10 14.17
C SER A 5 29.56 9.61 15.45
N LYS A 6 28.93 10.80 15.36
CA LYS A 6 28.10 11.32 16.44
C LYS A 6 27.00 10.30 16.78
N PRO A 7 26.68 10.10 18.08
CA PRO A 7 25.60 9.21 18.46
C PRO A 7 24.28 9.68 17.85
N TYR A 8 23.52 8.74 17.32
CA TYR A 8 22.19 9.01 16.76
C TYR A 8 21.26 9.51 17.88
N LYS A 9 20.74 10.75 17.75
CA LYS A 9 19.67 11.26 18.61
C LYS A 9 18.32 11.00 17.95
N PRO A 10 17.36 10.36 18.63
CA PRO A 10 16.00 10.24 18.12
C PRO A 10 15.36 11.62 17.95
N PHE A 11 14.59 11.80 16.88
CA PHE A 11 13.72 12.96 16.72
C PHE A 11 12.43 12.69 17.50
N GLU A 12 12.09 13.55 18.47
CA GLU A 12 10.93 13.34 19.36
C GLU A 12 9.58 13.27 18.61
N ASN A 13 9.48 13.93 17.46
CA ASN A 13 8.23 14.05 16.70
C ASN A 13 8.14 13.12 15.47
N ILE A 14 8.98 12.09 15.37
CA ILE A 14 8.98 11.15 14.24
C ILE A 14 8.63 9.74 14.72
N ARG A 15 7.62 9.13 14.08
CA ARG A 15 7.35 7.71 14.25
C ARG A 15 8.42 6.89 13.52
N TYR A 16 9.04 5.96 14.23
CA TYR A 16 10.05 5.06 13.68
C TYR A 16 9.44 3.81 13.06
N CYS A 17 10.15 3.24 12.09
CA CYS A 17 9.78 1.97 11.48
C CYS A 17 9.80 0.83 12.51
N GLY A 18 8.70 0.08 12.60
CA GLY A 18 8.57 -1.05 13.54
C GLY A 18 9.31 -2.34 13.14
N ALA A 19 10.15 -2.32 12.10
CA ALA A 19 10.90 -3.49 11.66
C ALA A 19 12.32 -3.51 12.25
N LYS A 20 12.96 -4.69 12.28
CA LYS A 20 14.38 -4.83 12.60
C LYS A 20 15.24 -4.83 11.34
N THR A 21 16.44 -4.25 11.41
CA THR A 21 17.41 -4.28 10.32
C THR A 21 18.10 -5.64 10.24
N ARG A 22 18.05 -6.30 9.08
CA ARG A 22 18.56 -7.67 8.89
C ARG A 22 20.01 -7.89 9.34
N THR A 23 20.90 -6.94 9.06
CA THR A 23 22.35 -7.12 9.29
C THR A 23 22.76 -6.92 10.75
N THR A 24 22.10 -6.01 11.46
CA THR A 24 22.49 -5.62 12.84
C THR A 24 21.50 -6.10 13.88
N GLU A 25 20.35 -6.64 13.46
CA GLU A 25 19.21 -7.07 14.28
C GLU A 25 18.59 -5.98 15.16
N GLN A 26 19.05 -4.74 15.01
CA GLN A 26 18.57 -3.59 15.76
C GLN A 26 17.24 -3.04 15.20
N PRO A 27 16.47 -2.29 16.00
CA PRO A 27 15.31 -1.57 15.50
C PRO A 27 15.67 -0.62 14.35
N CYS A 28 14.80 -0.56 13.33
CA CYS A 28 15.00 0.33 12.20
C CYS A 28 14.85 1.79 12.62
N LYS A 29 15.89 2.58 12.37
CA LYS A 29 15.92 4.02 12.65
C LYS A 29 15.32 4.87 11.51
N GLY A 30 14.74 4.25 10.50
CA GLY A 30 14.06 4.95 9.40
C GLY A 30 12.70 5.51 9.85
N SER A 31 12.29 6.63 9.25
CA SER A 31 10.95 7.18 9.46
C SER A 31 9.88 6.23 8.94
N ALA A 32 8.86 5.99 9.74
CA ALA A 32 7.69 5.22 9.35
C ALA A 32 6.79 6.04 8.43
N MET A 33 6.24 5.37 7.42
CA MET A 33 5.11 5.85 6.63
C MET A 33 3.80 5.57 7.39
N ALA A 34 2.65 5.91 6.78
CA ALA A 34 1.33 5.69 7.38
C ALA A 34 1.08 4.23 7.82
N ASN A 35 1.71 3.25 7.16
CA ASN A 35 1.63 1.83 7.49
C ASN A 35 2.60 1.37 8.60
N GLY A 36 3.33 2.28 9.25
CA GLY A 36 4.26 1.94 10.35
C GLY A 36 5.61 1.39 9.91
N ARG A 37 5.89 1.30 8.60
CA ARG A 37 7.18 0.83 8.06
C ARG A 37 7.87 1.89 7.21
N CYS A 38 9.21 1.87 7.17
CA CYS A 38 9.97 2.77 6.31
C CYS A 38 9.99 2.26 4.87
N ARG A 39 10.39 3.12 3.93
CA ARG A 39 10.54 2.78 2.51
C ARG A 39 11.34 1.50 2.24
N LEU A 40 12.35 1.19 3.06
CA LEU A 40 13.22 0.01 2.91
C LEU A 40 12.63 -1.28 3.53
N HIS A 41 11.73 -1.16 4.50
CA HIS A 41 11.11 -2.29 5.18
C HIS A 41 9.64 -2.45 4.79
N GLY A 42 9.32 -2.23 3.51
CA GLY A 42 7.97 -2.46 2.98
C GLY A 42 6.98 -1.31 3.20
N GLY A 43 7.46 -0.12 3.59
CA GLY A 43 6.63 1.09 3.65
C GLY A 43 5.97 1.45 2.31
N LEU A 44 6.65 1.14 1.20
CA LEU A 44 6.13 1.32 -0.17
C LEU A 44 5.25 0.16 -0.66
N SER A 45 5.12 -0.91 0.11
CA SER A 45 4.33 -2.06 -0.32
C SER A 45 2.85 -1.70 -0.37
N THR A 46 2.21 -1.97 -1.50
CA THR A 46 0.75 -1.87 -1.68
C THR A 46 0.00 -3.09 -1.13
N GLY A 47 0.71 -3.99 -0.43
CA GLY A 47 0.17 -5.25 0.08
C GLY A 47 0.25 -6.39 -0.93
N ARG A 48 -0.21 -7.58 -0.51
CA ARG A 48 -0.31 -8.74 -1.41
C ARG A 48 -1.44 -8.50 -2.41
N PRO A 49 -1.26 -8.81 -3.71
CA PRO A 49 -2.36 -8.77 -4.65
C PRO A 49 -3.49 -9.71 -4.21
N ILE A 50 -4.73 -9.24 -4.37
CA ILE A 50 -5.93 -10.04 -4.12
C ILE A 50 -6.12 -10.98 -5.30
N THR A 51 -5.97 -12.28 -5.05
CA THR A 51 -6.00 -13.34 -6.09
C THR A 51 -7.32 -14.11 -6.14
N THR A 52 -8.16 -14.00 -5.12
CA THR A 52 -9.46 -14.68 -5.04
C THR A 52 -10.56 -13.75 -4.52
N GLY A 53 -11.82 -14.09 -4.80
CA GLY A 53 -12.99 -13.31 -4.37
C GLY A 53 -13.31 -12.11 -5.25
N GLN A 54 -14.20 -11.24 -4.74
CA GLN A 54 -14.84 -10.16 -5.50
C GLN A 54 -13.97 -8.91 -5.72
N TRP A 55 -12.80 -8.87 -5.08
CA TRP A 55 -11.85 -7.76 -5.15
C TRP A 55 -10.60 -8.09 -5.97
N THR A 56 -10.62 -9.21 -6.69
CA THR A 56 -9.61 -9.49 -7.71
C THR A 56 -9.69 -8.46 -8.82
N LYS A 57 -8.57 -8.25 -9.53
CA LYS A 57 -8.56 -7.35 -10.70
C LYS A 57 -9.61 -7.75 -11.74
N GLN A 58 -9.74 -9.05 -12.01
CA GLN A 58 -10.74 -9.58 -12.94
C GLN A 58 -12.17 -9.33 -12.46
N ALA A 59 -12.49 -9.61 -11.18
CA ALA A 59 -13.83 -9.34 -10.65
C ALA A 59 -14.18 -7.84 -10.62
N ILE A 60 -13.20 -6.97 -10.37
CA ILE A 60 -13.40 -5.52 -10.47
C ILE A 60 -13.71 -5.12 -11.92
N GLU A 61 -12.99 -5.67 -12.90
CA GLU A 61 -13.22 -5.35 -14.31
C GLU A 61 -14.58 -5.85 -14.80
N GLN A 62 -14.93 -7.10 -14.51
CA GLN A 62 -16.25 -7.66 -14.81
C GLN A 62 -17.39 -6.83 -14.20
N ARG A 63 -17.21 -6.28 -13.00
CA ARG A 63 -18.20 -5.40 -12.39
C ARG A 63 -18.35 -4.08 -13.14
N LYS A 64 -17.26 -3.50 -13.64
CA LYS A 64 -17.34 -2.28 -14.45
C LYS A 64 -18.04 -2.56 -15.77
N GLU A 65 -17.69 -3.65 -16.45
CA GLU A 65 -18.33 -4.09 -17.69
C GLU A 65 -19.83 -4.31 -17.47
N ALA A 66 -20.21 -5.07 -16.44
CA ALA A 66 -21.62 -5.28 -16.09
C ALA A 66 -22.34 -3.96 -15.79
N ALA A 67 -21.71 -3.03 -15.07
CA ALA A 67 -22.29 -1.70 -14.80
C ALA A 67 -22.49 -0.89 -16.09
N GLN A 68 -21.58 -0.97 -17.05
CA GLN A 68 -21.72 -0.32 -18.36
C GLN A 68 -22.87 -0.94 -19.18
N ILE A 69 -22.96 -2.27 -19.22
CA ILE A 69 -24.05 -2.97 -19.91
C ILE A 69 -25.41 -2.60 -19.29
N ILE A 70 -25.51 -2.64 -17.96
CA ILE A 70 -26.74 -2.27 -17.24
C ILE A 70 -27.13 -0.82 -17.56
N ARG A 71 -26.15 0.08 -17.65
CA ARG A 71 -26.40 1.48 -18.03
C ARG A 71 -26.96 1.58 -19.45
N GLN A 72 -26.35 0.91 -20.43
CA GLN A 72 -26.83 0.90 -21.82
C GLN A 72 -28.26 0.36 -21.91
N ILE A 73 -28.56 -0.75 -21.24
CA ILE A 73 -29.91 -1.32 -21.19
C ILE A 73 -30.92 -0.29 -20.65
N LYS A 74 -30.58 0.41 -19.56
CA LYS A 74 -31.45 1.43 -18.99
C LYS A 74 -31.70 2.60 -19.96
N GLU A 75 -30.66 3.04 -20.68
CA GLU A 75 -30.78 4.09 -21.69
C GLU A 75 -31.68 3.65 -22.85
N SER A 76 -31.55 2.40 -23.31
CA SER A 76 -32.42 1.85 -24.36
C SER A 76 -33.88 1.69 -23.91
N ILE A 77 -34.13 1.29 -22.67
CA ILE A 77 -35.50 1.21 -22.11
C ILE A 77 -36.12 2.60 -21.96
N ALA A 78 -35.32 3.61 -21.57
CA ALA A 78 -35.80 4.96 -21.33
C ALA A 78 -36.09 5.76 -22.62
N SER A 79 -35.56 5.33 -23.77
CA SER A 79 -35.85 5.91 -25.08
C SER A 79 -36.31 4.81 -26.04
N PRO A 80 -37.52 4.26 -25.85
CA PRO A 80 -38.05 3.26 -26.76
C PRO A 80 -38.22 3.88 -28.16
N VAL A 81 -37.79 3.14 -29.19
CA VAL A 81 -38.05 3.46 -30.60
C VAL A 81 -39.56 3.44 -30.86
#